data_AF-A0A380FE73-F1
#
_entry.id   AF-A0A380FE73-F1
#
_cell.length_a   1.000
_cell.length_b   1.000
_cell.length_c   1.000
_cell.angle_alpha   90.00
_cell.angle_beta   90.00
_cell.angle_gamma   90.00
#
_symmetry.space_group_name_H-M   'P 1'
#
loop_
_entity.id
_entity.type
_entity.pdbx_description
1 polymer ?
#
loop_
_entity_poly.entity_id
_entity_poly.type
_entity_poly.pdbx_seq_one_letter_code
_entity_poly.pdbx_strand_id
1 'polypeptide(L)'
;MGGNISCIIDEEKITPYLTKNIENVRQIKLPFNVQELANKYLLVTGTGKYFKNIIKNPQDSIGLIKIAKDDSYYEILWGFVNGAVATSELPTHLMNHIQRLEVDKEHRVIMHCHANSYNSDDFLS
;
A
#
# COMPACT_ATOMS: atom_id res chain seq x y z
N MET A 1 -0.95 -8.72 16.46
CA MET A 1 -0.01 -9.15 15.40
C MET A 1 -0.20 -8.23 14.20
N GLY A 2 0.89 -7.58 13.79
CA GLY A 2 0.92 -6.58 12.72
C GLY A 2 0.97 -7.23 11.35
N GLY A 3 0.42 -6.53 10.36
CA GLY A 3 0.52 -6.92 8.95
C GLY A 3 -0.09 -5.84 8.06
N ASN A 4 0.54 -5.60 6.93
CA ASN A 4 0.18 -4.61 5.94
C ASN A 4 0.16 -5.25 4.54
N ILE A 5 -0.53 -4.58 3.63
CA ILE A 5 -0.69 -5.03 2.26
C ILE A 5 -0.58 -3.83 1.33
N SER A 6 0.06 -4.05 0.18
CA SER A 6 -0.03 -3.14 -0.96
C SER A 6 -0.38 -3.90 -2.23
N CYS A 7 -1.26 -3.32 -3.03
CA CYS A 7 -1.73 -3.89 -4.28
C CYS A 7 -1.63 -2.87 -5.41
N ILE A 8 -0.93 -3.19 -6.50
CA ILE A 8 -0.91 -2.41 -7.74
C ILE A 8 -2.27 -2.56 -8.42
N ILE A 9 -2.85 -1.45 -8.87
CA ILE A 9 -4.13 -1.43 -9.58
C ILE A 9 -3.97 -0.72 -10.92
N ASP A 10 -4.57 -1.33 -11.94
CA ASP A 10 -4.59 -0.77 -13.29
C ASP A 10 -5.45 0.51 -13.30
N GLU A 11 -4.96 1.55 -13.98
CA GLU A 11 -5.62 2.87 -14.04
C GLU A 11 -7.08 2.79 -14.52
N GLU A 12 -7.35 1.88 -15.45
CA GLU A 12 -8.70 1.63 -16.00
C GLU A 12 -9.71 1.22 -14.93
N LYS A 13 -9.26 0.49 -13.89
CA LYS A 13 -10.15 0.01 -12.80
C LYS A 13 -10.49 1.11 -11.81
N ILE A 14 -9.67 2.15 -11.71
CA ILE A 14 -9.87 3.26 -10.76
C ILE A 14 -10.45 4.50 -11.41
N THR A 15 -10.20 4.72 -12.71
CA THR A 15 -10.66 5.90 -13.46
C THR A 15 -12.16 6.18 -13.27
N PRO A 16 -13.07 5.19 -13.26
CA PRO A 16 -14.49 5.44 -13.01
C PRO A 16 -14.80 6.03 -11.61
N TYR A 17 -13.92 5.81 -10.64
CA TYR A 17 -14.06 6.25 -9.25
C TYR A 17 -13.27 7.51 -8.93
N LEU A 18 -12.28 7.85 -9.77
CA LEU A 18 -11.58 9.13 -9.67
C LEU A 18 -12.51 10.22 -10.22
N THR A 19 -13.15 10.98 -9.33
CA THR A 19 -13.92 12.15 -9.72
C THR A 19 -12.99 13.18 -10.35
N LYS A 20 -13.50 14.00 -11.30
CA LYS A 20 -12.71 15.04 -11.97
C LYS A 20 -12.01 16.02 -11.02
N ASN A 21 -12.51 16.13 -9.78
CA ASN A 21 -11.91 16.91 -8.71
C ASN A 21 -11.61 15.97 -7.54
N ILE A 22 -10.40 15.41 -7.49
CA ILE A 22 -9.87 14.85 -6.24
C ILE A 22 -9.45 16.04 -5.39
N GLU A 23 -10.32 16.44 -4.47
CA GLU A 23 -10.03 17.55 -3.57
C GLU A 23 -8.99 17.12 -2.52
N ASN A 24 -8.03 18.01 -2.22
CA ASN A 24 -7.03 17.82 -1.18
C ASN A 24 -6.05 16.65 -1.41
N VAL A 25 -5.54 16.48 -2.64
CA VAL A 25 -4.42 15.57 -2.91
C VAL A 25 -3.22 15.96 -2.04
N ARG A 26 -2.82 15.05 -1.13
CA ARG A 26 -1.63 15.23 -0.29
C ARG A 26 -0.45 14.54 -0.96
N GLN A 27 0.67 15.25 -1.04
CA GLN A 27 1.93 14.73 -1.57
C GLN A 27 2.88 14.39 -0.44
N ILE A 28 3.46 13.19 -0.48
CA ILE A 28 4.39 12.71 0.53
C ILE A 28 5.66 12.24 -0.16
N LYS A 29 6.78 12.87 0.21
CA LYS A 29 8.10 12.57 -0.32
C LYS A 29 8.49 11.13 -0.02
N LEU A 30 8.99 10.43 -1.04
CA LEU A 30 9.57 9.11 -0.86
C LEU A 30 11.03 9.24 -0.39
N PRO A 31 11.52 8.29 0.42
CA PRO A 31 12.91 8.30 0.88
C PRO A 31 13.90 7.99 -0.25
N PHE A 32 13.45 7.44 -1.36
CA PHE A 32 14.22 7.12 -2.56
C PHE A 32 13.32 7.06 -3.79
N ASN A 33 13.93 7.14 -4.97
CA ASN A 33 13.28 7.08 -6.27
C ASN A 33 12.83 5.64 -6.60
N VAL A 34 11.66 5.51 -7.22
CA VAL A 34 11.01 4.22 -7.56
C VAL A 34 10.53 4.24 -9.02
N GLN A 35 11.45 4.51 -9.94
CA GLN A 35 11.18 4.82 -11.35
C GLN A 35 10.29 3.77 -12.04
N GLU A 36 10.48 2.50 -11.75
CA GLU A 36 9.74 1.38 -12.35
C GLU A 36 8.27 1.37 -11.93
N LEU A 37 7.92 2.11 -10.86
CA LEU A 37 6.56 2.31 -10.39
C LEU A 37 5.98 3.67 -10.76
N ALA A 38 6.70 4.52 -11.51
CA ALA A 38 6.21 5.83 -11.91
C ALA A 38 4.82 5.75 -12.59
N ASN A 39 3.91 6.64 -12.18
CA ASN A 39 2.49 6.67 -12.58
C ASN A 39 1.65 5.46 -12.19
N LYS A 40 2.18 4.46 -11.48
CA LYS A 40 1.37 3.34 -11.01
C LYS A 40 0.52 3.75 -9.82
N TYR A 41 -0.63 3.08 -9.69
CA TYR A 41 -1.55 3.24 -8.59
C TYR A 41 -1.47 2.06 -7.65
N LEU A 42 -1.50 2.31 -6.35
CA LEU A 42 -1.46 1.28 -5.33
C LEU A 42 -2.55 1.51 -4.28
N LEU A 43 -3.27 0.45 -3.89
CA LEU A 43 -3.98 0.42 -2.62
C LEU A 43 -3.02 -0.02 -1.52
N VAL A 44 -2.94 0.73 -0.44
CA VAL A 44 -2.00 0.47 0.66
C VAL A 44 -2.69 0.64 2.00
N THR A 45 -2.38 -0.23 2.96
CA THR A 45 -2.82 -0.05 4.35
C THR A 45 -2.09 1.10 5.05
N GLY A 46 -2.81 1.79 5.94
CA GLY A 46 -2.28 2.92 6.71
C GLY A 46 -1.39 2.51 7.88
N THR A 47 -0.59 3.45 8.37
CA THR A 47 0.28 3.23 9.54
C THR A 47 -0.54 2.82 10.78
N GLY A 48 -0.11 1.74 11.45
CA GLY A 48 -0.76 1.23 12.67
C GLY A 48 -2.14 0.60 12.45
N LYS A 49 -2.58 0.43 11.20
CA LYS A 49 -3.87 -0.18 10.85
C LYS A 49 -3.66 -1.66 10.52
N TYR A 50 -4.49 -2.51 11.10
CA TYR A 50 -4.39 -3.96 10.98
C TYR A 50 -5.40 -4.49 9.98
N PHE A 51 -5.04 -5.54 9.24
CA PHE A 51 -5.92 -6.20 8.26
C PHE A 51 -7.31 -6.53 8.84
N LYS A 52 -7.37 -7.03 10.09
CA LYS A 52 -8.61 -7.34 10.82
C LYS A 52 -9.56 -6.14 11.04
N ASN A 53 -9.03 -4.91 10.99
CA ASN A 53 -9.79 -3.69 11.25
C ASN A 53 -10.22 -2.97 9.97
N ILE A 54 -9.69 -3.36 8.80
CA ILE A 54 -10.00 -2.74 7.51
C ILE A 54 -11.51 -2.76 7.24
N ILE A 55 -12.17 -3.90 7.48
CA ILE A 55 -13.62 -4.07 7.24
C ILE A 55 -14.45 -3.07 8.05
N LYS A 56 -13.98 -2.69 9.25
CA LYS A 56 -14.70 -1.77 10.14
C LYS A 56 -14.60 -0.31 9.71
N ASN A 57 -13.46 0.09 9.13
CA ASN A 57 -13.27 1.46 8.68
C ASN A 57 -12.24 1.54 7.52
N PRO A 58 -12.67 1.24 6.28
CA PRO A 58 -11.76 1.12 5.15
C PRO A 58 -11.13 2.47 4.75
N GLN A 59 -11.89 3.57 4.84
CA GLN A 59 -11.41 4.93 4.51
C GLN A 59 -10.29 5.43 5.43
N ASP A 60 -10.25 4.95 6.67
CA ASP A 60 -9.21 5.24 7.65
C ASP A 60 -8.05 4.24 7.59
N SER A 61 -8.32 3.03 7.12
CA SER A 61 -7.35 1.91 7.15
C SER A 61 -6.61 1.68 5.85
N ILE A 62 -7.15 2.13 4.71
CA ILE A 62 -6.58 1.99 3.38
C ILE A 62 -6.56 3.35 2.69
N GLY A 63 -5.55 3.57 1.84
CA GLY A 63 -5.51 4.67 0.90
C GLY A 63 -5.18 4.20 -0.51
N LEU A 64 -5.74 4.90 -1.49
CA LEU A 64 -5.31 4.83 -2.88
C LEU A 64 -4.22 5.88 -3.09
N ILE A 65 -3.04 5.42 -3.48
CA ILE A 65 -1.91 6.29 -3.80
C ILE A 65 -1.53 6.17 -5.27
N LYS A 66 -0.95 7.23 -5.82
CA LYS A 66 -0.27 7.24 -7.12
C LYS A 66 1.18 7.64 -6.93
N ILE A 67 2.10 6.87 -7.51
CA ILE A 67 3.51 7.27 -7.56
C ILE A 67 3.66 8.37 -8.62
N ALA A 68 4.31 9.47 -8.24
CA ALA A 68 4.51 10.59 -9.13
C ALA A 68 5.28 10.18 -10.39
N LYS A 69 5.10 10.94 -11.47
CA LYS A 69 5.80 10.69 -12.74
C LYS A 69 7.32 10.78 -12.61
N ASP A 70 7.79 11.67 -11.74
CA ASP A 70 9.20 11.89 -11.42
C ASP A 70 9.67 11.02 -10.24
N ASP A 71 8.85 10.04 -9.81
CA ASP A 71 9.10 9.02 -8.78
C ASP A 71 9.59 9.50 -7.39
N SER A 72 9.56 10.81 -7.14
CA SER A 72 10.14 11.42 -5.95
C SER A 72 9.16 11.54 -4.77
N TYR A 73 7.86 11.39 -5.03
CA TYR A 73 6.79 11.38 -4.04
C TYR A 73 5.63 10.47 -4.48
N TYR A 74 4.69 10.25 -3.55
CA TYR A 74 3.39 9.70 -3.88
C TYR A 74 2.27 10.67 -3.53
N GLU A 75 1.19 10.58 -4.28
CA GLU A 75 -0.04 11.35 -4.11
C GLU A 75 -1.09 10.47 -3.44
N ILE A 76 -1.71 10.95 -2.37
CA ILE A 76 -2.87 10.29 -1.78
C ILE A 76 -4.12 10.77 -2.51
N LEU A 77 -4.76 9.87 -3.26
CA LEU A 77 -5.94 10.16 -4.07
C LEU A 77 -7.25 9.88 -3.35
N TRP A 78 -7.24 8.95 -2.39
CA TRP A 78 -8.39 8.60 -1.58
C TRP A 78 -7.96 7.90 -0.29
N GLY A 79 -8.81 7.95 0.73
CA GLY A 79 -8.58 7.30 2.00
C GLY A 79 -7.58 8.06 2.88
N PHE A 80 -7.05 7.40 3.91
CA PHE A 80 -6.21 8.02 4.93
C PHE A 80 -6.81 9.31 5.51
N VAL A 81 -8.08 9.25 5.91
CA VAL A 81 -8.77 10.38 6.55
C VAL A 81 -8.06 10.85 7.83
N ASN A 82 -8.35 12.06 8.29
CA ASN A 82 -7.78 12.67 9.51
C ASN A 82 -6.24 12.79 9.51
N GLY A 83 -5.63 12.98 8.34
CA GLY A 83 -4.18 13.19 8.23
C GLY A 83 -3.35 11.90 8.28
N ALA A 84 -3.98 10.72 8.27
CA ALA A 84 -3.25 9.45 8.19
C ALA A 84 -2.39 9.36 6.91
N VAL A 85 -1.47 8.40 6.88
CA VAL A 85 -0.58 8.15 5.75
C VAL A 85 -0.37 6.65 5.57
N ALA A 86 0.24 6.25 4.45
CA ALA A 86 0.61 4.86 4.19
C ALA A 86 1.50 4.31 5.32
N THR A 87 1.53 2.98 5.45
CA THR A 87 2.41 2.29 6.40
C THR A 87 3.87 2.76 6.29
N SER A 88 4.57 2.84 7.42
CA SER A 88 6.01 3.14 7.46
C SER A 88 6.86 2.15 6.65
N GLU A 89 6.34 0.94 6.39
CA GLU A 89 6.99 -0.09 5.58
C GLU A 89 6.70 0.05 4.07
N LEU A 90 5.98 1.11 3.63
CA LEU A 90 5.72 1.37 2.22
C LEU A 90 7.00 1.33 1.36
N PRO A 91 8.14 1.91 1.77
CA PRO A 91 9.37 1.83 0.98
C PRO A 91 9.78 0.37 0.68
N THR A 92 9.72 -0.52 1.67
CA THR A 92 10.00 -1.96 1.50
C THR A 92 9.01 -2.63 0.55
N HIS A 93 7.73 -2.27 0.64
CA HIS A 93 6.72 -2.76 -0.30
C HIS A 93 7.04 -2.34 -1.74
N LEU A 94 7.41 -1.09 -1.97
CA LEU A 94 7.73 -0.57 -3.31
C LEU A 94 8.95 -1.30 -3.89
N MET A 95 10.03 -1.46 -3.11
CA MET A 95 11.21 -2.19 -3.56
C MET A 95 10.89 -3.65 -3.92
N ASN A 96 10.09 -4.32 -3.10
CA ASN A 96 9.66 -5.69 -3.39
C ASN A 96 8.78 -5.77 -4.65
N HIS A 97 7.87 -4.82 -4.87
CA HIS A 97 7.10 -4.73 -6.11
C HIS A 97 8.01 -4.62 -7.34
N ILE A 98 9.02 -3.75 -7.29
CA ILE A 98 10.00 -3.57 -8.39
C ILE A 98 10.69 -4.90 -8.71
N GLN A 99 11.27 -5.54 -7.69
CA GLN A 99 11.97 -6.82 -7.85
C GLN A 99 11.04 -7.93 -8.35
N ARG A 100 9.79 -7.98 -7.88
CA ARG A 100 8.82 -8.99 -8.33
C ARG A 100 8.35 -8.74 -9.76
N LEU A 101 8.20 -7.48 -10.17
CA LEU A 101 7.86 -7.10 -11.54
C LEU A 101 8.97 -7.39 -12.55
N GLU A 102 10.23 -7.52 -12.12
CA GLU A 102 11.32 -7.99 -12.99
C GLU A 102 11.12 -9.47 -13.37
N VAL A 103 10.61 -10.28 -12.45
CA VAL A 103 10.37 -11.72 -12.64
C VAL A 103 9.00 -12.00 -13.26
N ASP A 104 7.97 -11.29 -12.80
CA ASP A 104 6.57 -11.50 -13.19
C ASP A 104 5.87 -10.15 -13.39
N LYS A 105 5.61 -9.80 -14.65
CA LYS A 105 4.93 -8.54 -15.02
C LYS A 105 3.48 -8.48 -14.54
N GLU A 106 2.87 -9.63 -14.23
CA GLU A 106 1.52 -9.73 -13.66
C GLU A 106 1.51 -9.67 -12.13
N HIS A 107 2.67 -9.50 -11.49
CA HIS A 107 2.72 -9.25 -10.05
C HIS A 107 1.90 -8.00 -9.68
N ARG A 108 1.07 -8.14 -8.64
CA ARG A 108 0.26 -7.04 -8.14
C ARG A 108 0.29 -6.88 -6.63
N VAL A 109 0.63 -7.89 -5.82
CA VAL A 109 0.38 -7.86 -4.37
C VAL A 109 1.62 -8.19 -3.55
N ILE A 110 1.93 -7.34 -2.56
CA ILE A 110 2.84 -7.64 -1.47
C ILE A 110 2.05 -7.62 -0.16
N MET A 111 2.17 -8.68 0.62
CA MET A 111 1.57 -8.81 1.95
C MET A 111 2.67 -9.17 2.94
N HIS A 112 2.76 -8.41 4.03
CA HIS A 112 3.61 -8.73 5.17
C HIS A 112 2.74 -9.01 6.39
N CYS A 113 3.09 -10.05 7.13
CA CYS A 113 2.35 -10.51 8.29
C CYS A 113 3.33 -11.13 9.28
N HIS A 114 3.19 -10.79 10.56
CA HIS A 114 3.84 -11.53 11.63
C HIS A 114 3.01 -12.77 11.96
N ALA A 115 3.29 -13.87 11.26
CA ALA A 115 2.76 -15.17 11.65
C ALA A 115 3.44 -15.61 12.95
N ASN A 116 2.69 -15.66 14.05
CA ASN A 116 3.15 -16.42 15.19
C ASN A 116 3.21 -17.89 14.76
N SER A 117 4.41 -18.48 14.80
CA SER A 117 4.53 -19.91 14.94
C SER A 117 3.69 -20.33 16.15
N TYR A 118 2.79 -21.29 15.98
CA TYR A 118 2.36 -22.11 17.10
C TYR A 118 3.66 -22.69 17.69
N ASN A 119 3.96 -22.40 18.95
CA ASN A 119 5.01 -23.11 19.67
C ASN A 119 4.64 -24.59 19.62
N SER A 120 5.47 -25.39 18.96
CA SER A 120 5.34 -26.84 18.86
C SER A 120 5.79 -27.55 20.14
N ASP A 121 5.52 -26.97 21.32
CA ASP A 121 5.95 -27.51 22.62
C ASP A 121 4.79 -27.98 23.53
N ASP A 122 3.52 -27.87 23.11
CA ASP A 122 2.37 -28.37 23.90
C ASP A 122 2.00 -29.83 23.59
N PHE A 123 2.95 -30.65 23.14
CA PHE A 123 2.77 -32.10 22.96
C PHE A 123 3.74 -32.95 23.79
N LEU A 124 4.16 -32.48 24.97
CA LEU A 124 4.72 -33.35 26.02
C LEU A 124 4.40 -32.77 27.42
N SER A 125 3.19 -33.06 27.92
CA SER A 125 2.90 -33.12 29.36
C SER A 125 1.72 -34.06 29.62
#